data_AF-A0A9D1AAS2-F1
#
_entry.id   AF-A0A9D1AAS2-F1
#
_cell.length_a   1.000
_cell.length_b   1.000
_cell.length_c   1.000
_cell.angle_alpha   90.00
_cell.angle_beta   90.00
_cell.angle_gamma   90.00
#
_symmetry.space_group_name_H-M   'P 1'
#
loop_
_entity.id
_entity.type
_entity.pdbx_description
1 polymer ?
#
loop_
_entity_poly.entity_id
_entity_poly.type
_entity_poly.pdbx_seq_one_letter_code
_entity_poly.pdbx_strand_id
1 'polypeptide(L)'
;MSERQYPLRVLFWEATLKCNAFCEFCGSRCGERSTENELTKEEICSVFAEIAERYDPSKIMINVSGGEPLMRRDLFEIMSFADRLGYKWGMVTNGTLLNEERILGLKKSRIRTISVSIDGPEEVHDRIRSFPGSFKKIVQNIKKLSEIRTLETVMVTTVVSKHNLSWLPNICELLCKLPVQVWRIGPVDPIGRALEQENLLLDAGEMRQLFAFIKECRRSSLPFQTVTSCSHYLGDYELALREHFFQCVAGKQMASILADGDIYVCSNVPKIPSLVQGNVRKNSFAEVWERGFEYFRNPESRRKGKCAGCEFFPQCQADSLHTWDFEREKPKFCMLDYGLKSSSKGSEVTELKAAGYQEIISRYKKGKEKIKALQVKAQSLSPDRIIFSPEAFRKVQEIFLWGQECEGNRTERIACLTGRLYRNSEISAEAFLVEVRAAAELKAEDAGETHMKVNPEWVDQGRSLAACCQRQDEILLGFIHSHPGNLSVAMSLGDYQWHKNLYFTDWRMALSVIINPGKKEIAAYTGPAANHSELTLLFGIERKNDITVQFVQK
;
A
#
# COMPACT_ATOMS: atom_id res chain seq x y z
N MET A 1 -40.47 -6.63 -14.67
CA MET A 1 -39.90 -7.44 -13.57
C MET A 1 -38.41 -7.14 -13.31
N SER A 2 -37.74 -6.27 -14.07
CA SER A 2 -36.28 -6.01 -14.00
C SER A 2 -35.83 -4.93 -13.02
N GLU A 3 -36.58 -3.82 -12.87
CA GLU A 3 -36.16 -2.69 -12.02
C GLU A 3 -36.01 -3.06 -10.52
N ARG A 4 -36.75 -4.09 -10.06
CA ARG A 4 -36.67 -4.56 -8.66
C ARG A 4 -35.38 -5.32 -8.33
N GLN A 5 -34.71 -5.94 -9.31
CA GLN A 5 -33.53 -6.78 -9.04
C GLN A 5 -32.20 -6.02 -9.22
N TYR A 6 -32.12 -5.12 -10.21
CA TYR A 6 -30.90 -4.38 -10.55
C TYR A 6 -31.20 -2.89 -10.78
N PRO A 7 -31.29 -2.08 -9.70
CA PRO A 7 -31.63 -0.68 -9.83
C PRO A 7 -30.48 0.10 -10.46
N LEU A 8 -30.74 0.85 -11.54
CA LEU A 8 -29.77 1.78 -12.09
C LEU A 8 -29.58 2.94 -11.09
N ARG A 9 -28.37 3.10 -10.57
CA ARG A 9 -28.01 4.16 -9.60
C ARG A 9 -26.93 5.09 -10.13
N VAL A 10 -26.05 4.58 -10.98
CA VAL A 10 -24.93 5.34 -11.52
C VAL A 10 -24.85 5.14 -13.03
N LEU A 11 -24.87 6.23 -13.77
CA LEU A 11 -24.64 6.22 -15.21
C LEU A 11 -23.33 6.96 -15.49
N PHE A 12 -22.32 6.24 -15.95
CA PHE A 12 -21.12 6.90 -16.46
C PHE A 12 -21.36 7.36 -17.89
N TRP A 13 -20.92 8.57 -18.21
CA TRP A 13 -20.86 9.04 -19.58
C TRP A 13 -19.42 9.42 -19.92
N GLU A 14 -18.83 8.68 -20.83
CA GLU A 14 -17.53 8.98 -21.42
C GLU A 14 -17.73 10.09 -22.46
N ALA A 15 -17.67 11.35 -22.04
CA ALA A 15 -18.12 12.47 -22.85
C ALA A 15 -17.24 12.73 -24.08
N THR A 16 -15.95 12.39 -23.99
CA THR A 16 -14.96 12.52 -25.07
C THR A 16 -13.75 11.63 -24.77
N LEU A 17 -13.00 11.21 -25.79
CA LEU A 17 -11.68 10.60 -25.62
C LEU A 17 -10.52 11.59 -25.77
N LYS A 18 -10.83 12.85 -26.15
CA LYS A 18 -9.85 13.93 -26.21
C LYS A 18 -9.40 14.28 -24.80
N CYS A 19 -8.09 14.37 -24.61
CA CYS A 19 -7.47 14.76 -23.37
C CYS A 19 -6.28 15.66 -23.68
N ASN A 20 -6.06 16.68 -22.86
CA ASN A 20 -4.91 17.56 -22.94
C ASN A 20 -3.74 17.09 -22.07
N ALA A 21 -3.89 15.99 -21.33
CA ALA A 21 -2.86 15.40 -20.48
C ALA A 21 -2.61 13.93 -20.88
N PHE A 22 -1.34 13.51 -20.83
CA PHE A 22 -0.89 12.18 -21.27
C PHE A 22 -0.30 11.39 -20.10
N CYS A 23 -1.11 11.21 -19.05
CA CYS A 23 -0.71 10.52 -17.82
C CYS A 23 -0.23 9.09 -18.10
N GLU A 24 0.89 8.69 -17.50
CA GLU A 24 1.56 7.39 -17.73
C GLU A 24 0.67 6.18 -17.37
N PHE A 25 -0.27 6.35 -16.44
CA PHE A 25 -1.17 5.28 -15.95
C PHE A 25 -2.59 5.31 -16.52
N CYS A 26 -2.88 6.11 -17.55
CA CYS A 26 -4.25 6.29 -18.02
C CYS A 26 -4.87 4.96 -18.48
N GLY A 27 -5.89 4.49 -17.75
CA GLY A 27 -6.58 3.23 -18.04
C GLY A 27 -7.31 3.22 -19.40
N SER A 28 -7.85 4.35 -19.82
CA SER A 28 -8.59 4.51 -21.08
C SER A 28 -7.74 4.95 -22.26
N ARG A 29 -6.43 5.18 -22.06
CA ARG A 29 -5.49 5.68 -23.10
C ARG A 29 -5.99 6.94 -23.82
N CYS A 30 -6.65 7.82 -23.08
CA CYS A 30 -7.19 9.04 -23.66
C CYS A 30 -6.07 9.92 -24.25
N GLY A 31 -6.40 10.68 -25.29
CA GLY A 31 -5.45 11.48 -26.07
C GLY A 31 -4.74 10.73 -27.21
N GLU A 32 -4.59 9.41 -27.14
CA GLU A 32 -3.98 8.61 -28.24
C GLU A 32 -4.99 8.29 -29.35
N ARG A 33 -6.26 8.11 -28.96
CA ARG A 33 -7.35 7.74 -29.85
C ARG A 33 -8.46 8.76 -29.69
N SER A 34 -8.56 9.72 -30.61
CA SER A 34 -9.78 10.51 -30.76
C SER A 34 -10.66 9.83 -31.79
N THR A 35 -11.90 9.52 -31.42
CA THR A 35 -12.91 9.13 -32.40
C THR A 35 -13.55 10.40 -32.96
N GLU A 36 -13.75 10.46 -34.29
CA GLU A 36 -14.58 11.50 -34.90
C GLU A 36 -16.08 11.20 -34.71
N ASN A 37 -16.40 9.98 -34.27
CA ASN A 37 -17.76 9.48 -34.10
C ASN A 37 -18.34 9.72 -32.68
N GLU A 38 -17.86 10.75 -31.98
CA GLU A 38 -18.39 11.11 -30.65
C GLU A 38 -19.89 11.42 -30.74
N LEU A 39 -20.67 11.03 -29.71
CA LEU A 39 -22.09 11.35 -29.63
C LEU A 39 -22.30 12.87 -29.73
N THR A 40 -23.26 13.30 -30.52
CA THR A 40 -23.69 14.70 -30.55
C THR A 40 -24.43 15.07 -29.26
N LYS A 41 -24.61 16.38 -29.01
CA LYS A 41 -25.45 16.88 -27.92
C LYS A 41 -26.85 16.28 -27.99
N GLU A 42 -27.44 16.26 -29.18
CA GLU A 42 -28.81 15.81 -29.41
C GLU A 42 -28.95 14.32 -29.09
N GLU A 43 -27.99 13.51 -29.53
CA GLU A 43 -27.98 12.07 -29.27
C GLU A 43 -27.93 11.77 -27.77
N ILE A 44 -26.97 12.35 -27.02
CA ILE A 44 -26.86 12.06 -25.59
C ILE A 44 -28.04 12.63 -24.78
N CYS A 45 -28.55 13.81 -25.14
CA CYS A 45 -29.74 14.36 -24.50
C CYS A 45 -30.97 13.47 -24.74
N SER A 46 -31.12 12.91 -25.94
CA SER A 46 -32.18 11.94 -26.25
C SER A 46 -32.09 10.72 -25.34
N VAL A 47 -30.88 10.19 -25.11
CA VAL A 47 -30.66 9.06 -24.20
C VAL A 47 -31.02 9.40 -22.75
N PHE A 48 -30.63 10.58 -22.26
CA PHE A 48 -31.01 10.99 -20.90
C PHE A 48 -32.52 11.16 -20.73
N ALA A 49 -33.21 11.67 -21.74
CA ALA A 49 -34.67 11.78 -21.75
C ALA A 49 -35.32 10.39 -21.73
N GLU A 50 -34.88 9.48 -22.60
CA GLU A 50 -35.35 8.08 -22.66
C GLU A 50 -35.19 7.38 -21.29
N ILE A 51 -34.02 7.52 -20.65
CA ILE A 51 -33.79 6.92 -19.33
C ILE A 51 -34.74 7.54 -18.28
N ALA A 52 -35.02 8.83 -18.35
CA ALA A 52 -35.89 9.53 -17.40
C ALA A 52 -37.37 9.17 -17.55
N GLU A 53 -37.80 8.70 -18.73
CA GLU A 53 -39.14 8.15 -18.95
C GLU A 53 -39.32 6.81 -18.24
N ARG A 54 -38.23 6.05 -18.08
CA ARG A 54 -38.27 4.69 -17.54
C ARG A 54 -37.88 4.56 -16.08
N TYR A 55 -36.97 5.43 -15.62
CA TYR A 55 -36.42 5.42 -14.27
C TYR A 55 -36.58 6.79 -13.63
N ASP A 56 -36.69 6.83 -12.30
CA ASP A 56 -36.68 8.08 -11.55
C ASP A 56 -35.28 8.73 -11.61
N PRO A 57 -35.09 9.84 -12.35
CA PRO A 57 -33.78 10.44 -12.58
C PRO A 57 -33.16 10.99 -11.30
N SER A 58 -33.97 11.33 -10.28
CA SER A 58 -33.48 11.83 -8.98
C SER A 58 -32.68 10.78 -8.20
N LYS A 59 -32.85 9.50 -8.56
CA LYS A 59 -32.15 8.34 -7.96
C LYS A 59 -30.92 7.90 -8.77
N ILE A 60 -30.63 8.57 -9.89
CA ILE A 60 -29.51 8.26 -10.78
C ILE A 60 -28.48 9.39 -10.72
N MET A 61 -27.23 9.02 -10.46
CA MET A 61 -26.08 9.91 -10.53
C MET A 61 -25.39 9.75 -11.90
N ILE A 62 -25.37 10.80 -12.71
CA ILE A 62 -24.58 10.84 -13.94
C ILE A 62 -23.14 11.23 -13.60
N ASN A 63 -22.19 10.34 -13.83
CA ASN A 63 -20.76 10.62 -13.66
C ASN A 63 -20.10 10.83 -15.02
N VAL A 64 -19.77 12.09 -15.32
CA VAL A 64 -19.10 12.47 -16.56
C VAL A 64 -17.60 12.19 -16.44
N SER A 65 -17.06 11.47 -17.41
CA SER A 65 -15.65 11.04 -17.46
C SER A 65 -15.16 10.99 -18.91
N GLY A 66 -14.02 10.35 -19.15
CA GLY A 66 -13.44 10.07 -20.46
C GLY A 66 -11.98 10.50 -20.54
N GLY A 67 -11.63 11.29 -21.54
CA GLY A 67 -10.39 12.05 -21.56
C GLY A 67 -10.45 13.19 -20.56
N GLU A 68 -10.58 14.41 -21.06
CA GLU A 68 -10.86 15.57 -20.22
C GLU A 68 -12.25 16.12 -20.58
N PRO A 69 -13.28 15.89 -19.75
CA PRO A 69 -14.63 16.35 -20.05
C PRO A 69 -14.74 17.86 -20.34
N LEU A 70 -13.91 18.70 -19.69
CA LEU A 70 -13.91 20.15 -19.91
C LEU A 70 -13.42 20.57 -21.32
N MET A 71 -12.88 19.64 -22.12
CA MET A 71 -12.59 19.88 -23.54
C MET A 71 -13.86 19.88 -24.41
N ARG A 72 -14.95 19.30 -23.93
CA ARG A 72 -16.21 19.23 -24.67
C ARG A 72 -16.98 20.55 -24.54
N ARG A 73 -17.21 21.21 -25.68
CA ARG A 73 -17.74 22.59 -25.74
C ARG A 73 -19.17 22.71 -25.23
N ASP A 74 -20.00 21.72 -25.53
CA ASP A 74 -21.43 21.65 -25.21
C ASP A 74 -21.72 20.96 -23.86
N LEU A 75 -20.68 20.60 -23.08
CA LEU A 75 -20.82 19.85 -21.82
C LEU A 75 -21.84 20.48 -20.86
N PHE A 76 -21.72 21.79 -20.60
CA PHE A 76 -22.60 22.45 -19.63
C PHE A 76 -24.04 22.58 -20.11
N GLU A 77 -24.27 22.66 -21.43
CA GLU A 77 -25.62 22.66 -22.00
C GLU A 77 -26.28 21.30 -21.79
N ILE A 78 -25.55 20.22 -22.09
CA ILE A 78 -26.00 18.83 -21.92
C ILE A 78 -26.31 18.56 -20.45
N MET A 79 -25.41 18.93 -19.53
CA MET A 79 -25.63 18.67 -18.11
C MET A 79 -26.68 19.58 -17.49
N SER A 80 -26.89 20.79 -18.01
CA SER A 80 -28.05 21.62 -17.64
C SER A 80 -29.37 20.99 -18.09
N PHE A 81 -29.38 20.32 -19.25
CA PHE A 81 -30.54 19.55 -19.70
C PHE A 81 -30.79 18.34 -18.78
N ALA A 82 -29.75 17.59 -18.42
CA ALA A 82 -29.87 16.48 -17.49
C ALA A 82 -30.37 16.90 -16.10
N ASP A 83 -29.88 18.01 -15.53
CA ASP A 83 -30.39 18.53 -14.25
C ASP A 83 -31.88 18.92 -14.34
N ARG A 84 -32.33 19.49 -15.47
CA ARG A 84 -33.77 19.79 -15.69
C ARG A 84 -34.66 18.55 -15.75
N LEU A 85 -34.12 17.42 -16.21
CA LEU A 85 -34.81 16.13 -16.14
C LEU A 85 -34.88 15.59 -14.71
N GLY A 86 -34.04 16.09 -13.80
CA GLY A 86 -33.99 15.68 -12.39
C GLY A 86 -32.77 14.85 -12.02
N TYR A 87 -31.83 14.63 -12.94
CA TYR A 87 -30.60 13.90 -12.64
C TYR A 87 -29.70 14.69 -11.69
N LYS A 88 -29.06 13.97 -10.76
CA LYS A 88 -27.84 14.49 -10.13
C LYS A 88 -26.66 14.17 -11.04
N TRP A 89 -25.66 15.04 -11.06
CA TRP A 89 -24.46 14.75 -11.83
C TRP A 89 -23.18 15.25 -11.18
N GLY A 90 -22.09 14.61 -11.58
CA GLY A 90 -20.74 14.94 -11.19
C GLY A 90 -19.74 14.58 -12.26
N MET A 91 -18.47 14.89 -12.01
CA MET A 91 -17.44 14.79 -13.03
C MET A 91 -16.09 14.40 -12.44
N VAL A 92 -15.33 13.60 -13.19
CA VAL A 92 -13.90 13.41 -12.99
C VAL A 92 -13.15 14.28 -13.99
N THR A 93 -12.25 15.14 -13.52
CA THR A 93 -11.45 16.05 -14.36
C THR A 93 -9.99 16.05 -13.91
N ASN A 94 -9.07 16.24 -14.85
CA ASN A 94 -7.68 16.55 -14.54
C ASN A 94 -7.51 17.97 -13.95
N GLY A 95 -8.54 18.82 -14.03
CA GLY A 95 -8.60 20.15 -13.43
C GLY A 95 -7.81 21.23 -14.16
N THR A 96 -7.03 20.89 -15.18
CA THR A 96 -6.16 21.82 -15.93
C THR A 96 -6.94 22.84 -16.77
N LEU A 97 -8.22 22.59 -17.05
CA LEU A 97 -9.08 23.53 -17.79
C LEU A 97 -10.01 24.33 -16.88
N LEU A 98 -9.93 24.14 -15.56
CA LEU A 98 -10.68 24.97 -14.62
C LEU A 98 -10.21 26.42 -14.69
N ASN A 99 -11.18 27.31 -14.87
CA ASN A 99 -11.04 28.75 -14.83
C ASN A 99 -12.41 29.34 -14.44
N GLU A 100 -12.51 30.67 -14.35
CA GLU A 100 -13.74 31.34 -13.90
C GLU A 100 -14.95 31.05 -14.82
N GLU A 101 -14.74 31.01 -16.13
CA GLU A 101 -15.78 30.69 -17.11
C GLU A 101 -16.31 29.27 -16.91
N ARG A 102 -15.42 28.27 -16.78
CA ARG A 102 -15.80 26.87 -16.56
C ARG A 102 -16.47 26.69 -15.20
N ILE A 103 -15.99 27.37 -14.15
CA ILE A 103 -16.61 27.35 -12.81
C ILE A 103 -18.02 27.95 -12.86
N LEU A 104 -18.23 29.03 -13.61
CA LEU A 104 -19.57 29.57 -13.84
C LEU A 104 -20.46 28.58 -14.61
N GLY A 105 -19.90 27.87 -15.59
CA GLY A 105 -20.57 26.78 -16.30
C GLY A 105 -21.03 25.66 -15.36
N LEU A 106 -20.14 25.20 -14.47
CA LEU A 106 -20.43 24.20 -13.42
C LEU A 106 -21.55 24.67 -12.49
N LYS A 107 -21.52 25.93 -12.07
CA LYS A 107 -22.56 26.54 -11.22
C LYS A 107 -23.91 26.60 -11.94
N LYS A 108 -23.95 27.05 -13.20
CA LYS A 108 -25.19 27.15 -14.00
C LYS A 108 -25.81 25.78 -14.28
N SER A 109 -24.97 24.77 -14.50
CA SER A 109 -25.39 23.38 -14.71
C SER A 109 -25.61 22.60 -13.41
N ARG A 110 -25.47 23.24 -12.23
CA ARG A 110 -25.84 22.71 -10.91
C ARG A 110 -25.16 21.38 -10.55
N ILE A 111 -23.87 21.26 -10.88
CA ILE A 111 -23.05 20.10 -10.53
C ILE A 111 -23.13 19.78 -9.03
N ARG A 112 -23.13 18.48 -8.69
CA ARG A 112 -23.21 17.96 -7.31
C ARG A 112 -21.89 17.44 -6.77
N THR A 113 -21.08 16.79 -7.61
CA THR A 113 -19.77 16.31 -7.17
C THR A 113 -18.71 16.57 -8.23
N ILE A 114 -17.49 16.84 -7.81
CA ILE A 114 -16.34 16.95 -8.70
C ILE A 114 -15.16 16.22 -8.09
N SER A 115 -14.50 15.38 -8.88
CA SER A 115 -13.25 14.74 -8.51
C SER A 115 -12.13 15.35 -9.34
N VAL A 116 -11.22 16.05 -8.67
CA VAL A 116 -9.98 16.57 -9.26
C VAL A 116 -8.80 15.65 -8.92
N SER A 117 -7.80 15.68 -9.78
CA SER A 117 -6.63 14.82 -9.67
C SER A 117 -5.48 15.52 -8.94
N ILE A 118 -4.91 14.92 -7.89
CA ILE A 118 -3.65 15.36 -7.27
C ILE A 118 -2.86 14.12 -6.89
N ASP A 119 -1.60 14.05 -7.32
CA ASP A 119 -0.78 12.83 -7.21
C ASP A 119 0.59 13.06 -6.57
N GLY A 120 0.80 14.23 -5.99
CA GLY A 120 2.04 14.59 -5.31
C GLY A 120 2.20 16.10 -5.18
N PRO A 121 3.34 16.55 -4.66
CA PRO A 121 3.83 17.92 -4.84
C PRO A 121 3.89 18.30 -6.33
N GLU A 122 3.98 19.60 -6.61
CA GLU A 122 3.93 20.16 -7.97
C GLU A 122 4.74 19.38 -9.00
N GLU A 123 6.05 19.20 -8.75
CA GLU A 123 6.94 18.50 -9.67
C GLU A 123 6.52 17.04 -9.92
N VAL A 124 6.11 16.33 -8.86
CA VAL A 124 5.71 14.93 -8.93
C VAL A 124 4.39 14.81 -9.69
N HIS A 125 3.40 15.63 -9.36
CA HIS A 125 2.09 15.61 -10.02
C HIS A 125 2.19 15.98 -11.50
N ASP A 126 2.87 17.08 -11.82
CA ASP A 126 3.01 17.57 -13.20
C ASP A 126 3.76 16.56 -14.08
N ARG A 127 4.79 15.90 -13.54
CA ARG A 127 5.52 14.81 -14.22
C ARG A 127 4.60 13.62 -14.50
N ILE A 128 3.94 13.10 -13.47
CA ILE A 128 3.06 11.91 -13.57
C ILE A 128 1.89 12.15 -14.54
N ARG A 129 1.37 13.38 -14.57
CA ARG A 129 0.28 13.79 -15.46
C ARG A 129 0.74 14.24 -16.84
N SER A 130 2.05 14.33 -17.07
CA SER A 130 2.65 14.85 -18.30
C SER A 130 2.10 16.24 -18.67
N PHE A 131 1.92 17.12 -17.66
CA PHE A 131 1.33 18.46 -17.84
C PHE A 131 1.96 19.47 -16.87
N PRO A 132 3.01 20.20 -17.29
CA PRO A 132 3.62 21.26 -16.49
C PRO A 132 2.65 22.38 -16.11
N GLY A 133 2.68 22.80 -14.84
CA GLY A 133 1.82 23.84 -14.26
C GLY A 133 0.42 23.37 -13.89
N SER A 134 0.09 22.08 -14.03
CA SER A 134 -1.24 21.55 -13.72
C SER A 134 -1.57 21.68 -12.24
N PHE A 135 -0.63 21.32 -11.36
CA PHE A 135 -0.81 21.35 -9.91
C PHE A 135 -1.25 22.74 -9.41
N LYS A 136 -0.51 23.79 -9.79
CA LYS A 136 -0.80 25.17 -9.37
C LYS A 136 -2.22 25.58 -9.76
N LYS A 137 -2.61 25.27 -11.00
CA LYS A 137 -3.94 25.61 -11.52
C LYS A 137 -5.05 24.88 -10.78
N ILE A 138 -4.85 23.61 -10.45
CA ILE A 138 -5.81 22.79 -9.69
C ILE A 138 -5.98 23.38 -8.28
N VAL A 139 -4.88 23.59 -7.55
CA VAL A 139 -4.89 24.10 -6.17
C VAL A 139 -5.55 25.48 -6.07
N GLN A 140 -5.29 26.37 -7.04
CA GLN A 140 -5.92 27.69 -7.09
C GLN A 140 -7.43 27.62 -7.32
N ASN A 141 -7.90 26.70 -8.17
CA ASN A 141 -9.31 26.60 -8.52
C ASN A 141 -10.14 25.77 -7.54
N ILE A 142 -9.54 24.85 -6.76
CA ILE A 142 -10.26 24.09 -5.72
C ILE A 142 -10.98 25.02 -4.74
N LYS A 143 -10.35 26.12 -4.33
CA LYS A 143 -10.97 27.10 -3.44
C LYS A 143 -12.22 27.73 -4.07
N LYS A 144 -12.16 28.08 -5.36
CA LYS A 144 -13.31 28.64 -6.09
C LYS A 144 -14.43 27.62 -6.29
N LEU A 145 -14.10 26.34 -6.44
CA LEU A 145 -15.11 25.27 -6.52
C LEU A 145 -15.96 25.19 -5.25
N SER A 146 -15.37 25.36 -4.07
CA SER A 146 -16.10 25.33 -2.80
C SER A 146 -17.14 26.47 -2.62
N GLU A 147 -17.09 27.51 -3.45
CA GLU A 147 -18.08 28.60 -3.45
C GLU A 147 -19.38 28.24 -4.18
N ILE A 148 -19.40 27.12 -4.92
CA ILE A 148 -20.59 26.64 -5.63
C ILE A 148 -21.54 25.97 -4.64
N ARG A 149 -22.64 26.65 -4.31
CA ARG A 149 -23.64 26.15 -3.34
C ARG A 149 -24.26 24.79 -3.67
N THR A 150 -24.37 24.42 -4.95
CA THR A 150 -24.92 23.12 -5.37
C THR A 150 -23.91 21.99 -5.31
N LEU A 151 -22.61 22.31 -5.21
CA LEU A 151 -21.53 21.33 -5.17
C LEU A 151 -21.45 20.78 -3.75
N GLU A 152 -21.92 19.54 -3.59
CA GLU A 152 -21.99 18.83 -2.32
C GLU A 152 -20.61 18.27 -1.93
N THR A 153 -19.82 17.83 -2.92
CA THR A 153 -18.52 17.19 -2.69
C THR A 153 -17.46 17.62 -3.68
N VAL A 154 -16.40 18.25 -3.18
CA VAL A 154 -15.08 18.33 -3.82
C VAL A 154 -14.26 17.13 -3.35
N MET A 155 -13.95 16.24 -4.28
CA MET A 155 -13.12 15.07 -4.07
C MET A 155 -11.75 15.29 -4.72
N VAL A 156 -10.70 14.87 -4.03
CA VAL A 156 -9.39 14.66 -4.65
C VAL A 156 -9.20 13.17 -4.85
N THR A 157 -8.82 12.76 -6.06
CA THR A 157 -8.44 11.38 -6.35
C THR A 157 -6.94 11.31 -6.62
N THR A 158 -6.27 10.39 -5.93
CA THR A 158 -4.85 10.06 -6.10
C THR A 158 -4.72 8.63 -6.58
N VAL A 159 -4.04 8.43 -7.71
CA VAL A 159 -3.63 7.11 -8.20
C VAL A 159 -2.21 6.87 -7.72
N VAL A 160 -2.03 5.85 -6.88
CA VAL A 160 -0.77 5.57 -6.20
C VAL A 160 0.07 4.61 -7.01
N SER A 161 1.24 5.06 -7.44
CA SER A 161 2.29 4.30 -8.08
C SER A 161 3.58 4.37 -7.26
N LYS A 162 4.61 3.62 -7.66
CA LYS A 162 5.94 3.72 -7.04
C LYS A 162 6.50 5.14 -7.01
N HIS A 163 6.06 5.98 -7.95
CA HIS A 163 6.53 7.35 -8.11
C HIS A 163 5.95 8.34 -7.10
N ASN A 164 4.83 8.03 -6.45
CA ASN A 164 4.18 8.94 -5.52
C ASN A 164 3.79 8.34 -4.16
N LEU A 165 4.03 7.06 -3.93
CA LEU A 165 3.74 6.41 -2.65
C LEU A 165 4.37 7.13 -1.45
N SER A 166 5.64 7.52 -1.55
CA SER A 166 6.36 8.25 -0.49
C SER A 166 5.86 9.67 -0.26
N TRP A 167 5.08 10.22 -1.20
CA TRP A 167 4.57 11.59 -1.17
C TRP A 167 3.15 11.70 -0.60
N LEU A 168 2.51 10.57 -0.27
CA LEU A 168 1.17 10.57 0.33
C LEU A 168 1.06 11.44 1.59
N PRO A 169 2.04 11.49 2.53
CA PRO A 169 1.99 12.42 3.66
C PRO A 169 1.92 13.90 3.24
N ASN A 170 2.67 14.30 2.21
CA ASN A 170 2.65 15.67 1.69
C ASN A 170 1.32 16.02 1.03
N ILE A 171 0.72 15.06 0.31
CA ILE A 171 -0.62 15.23 -0.25
C ILE A 171 -1.63 15.42 0.89
N CYS A 172 -1.57 14.59 1.93
CA CYS A 172 -2.44 14.71 3.11
C CYS A 172 -2.36 16.11 3.74
N GLU A 173 -1.14 16.61 3.99
CA GLU A 173 -0.91 17.94 4.56
C GLU A 173 -1.47 19.06 3.67
N LEU A 174 -1.31 18.94 2.35
CA LEU A 174 -1.90 19.87 1.39
C LEU A 174 -3.43 19.86 1.48
N LEU A 175 -4.04 18.67 1.49
CA LEU A 175 -5.50 18.54 1.53
C LEU A 175 -6.10 19.08 2.81
N CYS A 176 -5.39 19.00 3.94
CA CYS A 176 -5.81 19.63 5.20
C CYS A 176 -5.96 21.16 5.10
N LYS A 177 -5.31 21.79 4.10
CA LYS A 177 -5.34 23.25 3.87
C LYS A 177 -6.33 23.65 2.77
N LEU A 178 -7.03 22.69 2.16
CA LEU A 178 -7.95 22.91 1.05
C LEU A 178 -9.38 22.55 1.45
N PRO A 179 -10.40 23.20 0.84
CA PRO A 179 -11.80 22.89 1.09
C PRO A 179 -12.25 21.61 0.36
N VAL A 180 -11.59 20.50 0.67
CA VAL A 180 -11.85 19.16 0.12
C VAL A 180 -12.64 18.36 1.14
N GLN A 181 -13.66 17.64 0.69
CA GLN A 181 -14.50 16.82 1.58
C GLN A 181 -14.08 15.35 1.58
N VAL A 182 -13.55 14.86 0.45
CA VAL A 182 -13.17 13.46 0.30
C VAL A 182 -11.81 13.33 -0.38
N TRP A 183 -10.94 12.50 0.18
CA TRP A 183 -9.73 12.04 -0.48
C TRP A 183 -9.87 10.56 -0.85
N ARG A 184 -9.96 10.30 -2.16
CA ARG A 184 -10.02 8.97 -2.74
C ARG A 184 -8.62 8.50 -3.13
N ILE A 185 -8.17 7.41 -2.50
CA ILE A 185 -6.82 6.86 -2.70
C ILE A 185 -6.93 5.44 -3.23
N GLY A 186 -6.20 5.12 -4.29
CA GLY A 186 -6.15 3.75 -4.81
C GLY A 186 -4.85 3.46 -5.53
N PRO A 187 -4.42 2.19 -5.60
CA PRO A 187 -3.25 1.82 -6.36
C PRO A 187 -3.48 2.05 -7.87
N VAL A 188 -2.40 2.17 -8.62
CA VAL A 188 -2.42 2.01 -10.06
C VAL A 188 -2.79 0.57 -10.42
N ASP A 189 -3.80 0.41 -11.27
CA ASP A 189 -4.24 -0.89 -11.76
C ASP A 189 -3.53 -1.24 -13.07
N PRO A 190 -3.24 -2.52 -13.36
CA PRO A 190 -2.55 -2.97 -14.58
C PRO A 190 -3.49 -2.93 -15.80
N ILE A 191 -3.87 -1.73 -16.21
CA ILE A 191 -4.76 -1.45 -17.36
C ILE A 191 -4.22 -0.27 -18.18
N GLY A 192 -4.72 -0.11 -19.40
CA GLY A 192 -4.36 1.03 -20.26
C GLY A 192 -2.85 1.16 -20.47
N ARG A 193 -2.32 2.38 -20.31
CA ARG A 193 -0.87 2.67 -20.44
C ARG A 193 -0.03 2.06 -19.31
N ALA A 194 -0.61 1.78 -18.14
CA ALA A 194 0.15 1.18 -17.03
C ALA A 194 0.68 -0.22 -17.34
N LEU A 195 0.09 -0.93 -18.32
CA LEU A 195 0.57 -2.22 -18.80
C LEU A 195 1.93 -2.15 -19.52
N GLU A 196 2.33 -0.97 -19.98
CA GLU A 196 3.59 -0.75 -20.71
C GLU A 196 4.69 -0.18 -19.79
N GLN A 197 4.42 -0.08 -18.49
CA GLN A 197 5.22 0.67 -17.54
C GLN A 197 5.55 -0.20 -16.32
N GLU A 198 6.66 -0.94 -16.40
CA GLU A 198 7.08 -1.90 -15.37
C GLU A 198 7.31 -1.25 -13.99
N ASN A 199 7.68 0.04 -13.97
CA ASN A 199 8.04 0.76 -12.75
C ASN A 199 6.88 1.55 -12.11
N LEU A 200 5.64 1.41 -12.60
CA LEU A 200 4.48 2.08 -12.01
C LEU A 200 3.81 1.24 -10.93
N LEU A 201 3.63 -0.06 -11.18
CA LEU A 201 2.83 -0.94 -10.33
C LEU A 201 3.48 -1.16 -8.96
N LEU A 202 2.66 -1.13 -7.92
CA LEU A 202 3.10 -1.39 -6.55
C LEU A 202 3.38 -2.88 -6.34
N ASP A 203 4.47 -3.20 -5.64
CA ASP A 203 4.74 -4.54 -5.13
C ASP A 203 4.01 -4.81 -3.81
N ALA A 204 4.19 -6.01 -3.24
CA ALA A 204 3.50 -6.40 -2.01
C ALA A 204 3.88 -5.56 -0.77
N GLY A 205 5.13 -5.11 -0.68
CA GLY A 205 5.58 -4.24 0.41
C GLY A 205 4.99 -2.85 0.27
N GLU A 206 5.02 -2.30 -0.93
CA GLU A 206 4.46 -0.99 -1.27
C GLU A 206 2.92 -0.95 -1.11
N MET A 207 2.23 -2.02 -1.50
CA MET A 207 0.79 -2.18 -1.24
C MET A 207 0.47 -2.18 0.26
N ARG A 208 1.30 -2.85 1.09
CA ARG A 208 1.15 -2.80 2.55
C ARG A 208 1.39 -1.40 3.10
N GLN A 209 2.38 -0.66 2.59
CA GLN A 209 2.62 0.73 2.96
C GLN A 209 1.41 1.62 2.64
N LEU A 210 0.84 1.47 1.43
CA LEU A 210 -0.37 2.18 1.03
C LEU A 210 -1.54 1.88 1.99
N PHE A 211 -1.78 0.60 2.30
CA PHE A 211 -2.85 0.21 3.22
C PHE A 211 -2.63 0.73 4.64
N ALA A 212 -1.40 0.66 5.16
CA ALA A 212 -1.05 1.21 6.46
C ALA A 212 -1.33 2.72 6.50
N PHE A 213 -0.95 3.44 5.44
CA PHE A 213 -1.19 4.87 5.31
C PHE A 213 -2.70 5.21 5.29
N ILE A 214 -3.48 4.50 4.47
CA ILE A 214 -4.95 4.71 4.40
C ILE A 214 -5.60 4.41 5.76
N LYS A 215 -5.17 3.34 6.44
CA LYS A 215 -5.66 2.97 7.78
C LYS A 215 -5.38 4.09 8.79
N GLU A 216 -4.17 4.66 8.78
CA GLU A 216 -3.82 5.76 9.67
C GLU A 216 -4.64 7.02 9.38
N CYS A 217 -4.82 7.37 8.11
CA CYS A 217 -5.66 8.51 7.71
C CYS A 217 -7.11 8.34 8.22
N ARG A 218 -7.68 7.13 8.11
CA ARG A 218 -9.04 6.84 8.61
C ARG A 218 -9.17 6.88 10.13
N ARG A 219 -8.09 6.60 10.88
CA ARG A 219 -8.06 6.68 12.35
C ARG A 219 -7.79 8.10 12.86
N SER A 220 -7.18 8.92 12.02
CA SER A 220 -6.84 10.30 12.32
C SER A 220 -8.06 11.21 12.20
N SER A 221 -8.10 12.26 13.01
CA SER A 221 -9.12 13.31 12.90
C SER A 221 -8.76 14.31 11.78
N LEU A 222 -8.93 13.88 10.53
CA LEU A 222 -8.70 14.70 9.34
C LEU A 222 -9.95 15.54 8.98
N PRO A 223 -9.80 16.72 8.34
CA PRO A 223 -10.92 17.58 7.95
C PRO A 223 -11.71 17.05 6.72
N PHE A 224 -11.31 15.89 6.18
CA PHE A 224 -11.92 15.23 5.03
C PHE A 224 -12.02 13.72 5.30
N GLN A 225 -12.92 13.05 4.57
CA GLN A 225 -13.04 11.59 4.62
C GLN A 225 -11.99 10.94 3.71
N THR A 226 -11.25 9.95 4.22
CA THR A 226 -10.40 9.10 3.40
C THR A 226 -11.15 7.84 2.96
N VAL A 227 -11.25 7.65 1.64
CA VAL A 227 -11.90 6.49 1.02
C VAL A 227 -10.94 5.78 0.07
N THR A 228 -10.98 4.45 0.05
CA THR A 228 -10.28 3.67 -0.97
C THR A 228 -10.97 3.78 -2.31
N SER A 229 -10.25 3.64 -3.42
CA SER A 229 -10.85 3.50 -4.75
C SER A 229 -11.74 2.25 -4.85
N CYS A 230 -12.46 2.14 -5.98
CA CYS A 230 -13.19 0.94 -6.36
C CYS A 230 -12.28 -0.20 -6.87
N SER A 231 -10.97 -0.12 -6.62
CA SER A 231 -10.01 -1.14 -7.04
C SER A 231 -9.89 -2.19 -5.94
N HIS A 232 -10.06 -3.44 -6.35
CA HIS A 232 -9.67 -4.64 -5.62
C HIS A 232 -10.47 -5.03 -4.38
N TYR A 233 -10.79 -6.31 -4.25
CA TYR A 233 -11.10 -6.94 -2.96
C TYR A 233 -9.80 -7.07 -2.16
N LEU A 234 -9.73 -6.45 -0.99
CA LEU A 234 -8.52 -6.24 -0.18
C LEU A 234 -8.28 -7.31 0.89
N GLY A 235 -9.06 -8.41 0.89
CA GLY A 235 -8.92 -9.49 1.87
C GLY A 235 -9.14 -9.00 3.31
N ASP A 236 -8.22 -9.36 4.21
CA ASP A 236 -8.30 -9.03 5.64
C ASP A 236 -8.24 -7.51 5.91
N TYR A 237 -7.77 -6.72 4.94
CA TYR A 237 -7.73 -5.27 5.04
C TYR A 237 -9.08 -4.60 4.74
N GLU A 238 -10.07 -5.32 4.20
CA GLU A 238 -11.36 -4.74 3.79
C GLU A 238 -11.99 -3.89 4.88
N LEU A 239 -12.27 -4.45 6.06
CA LEU A 239 -12.93 -3.71 7.14
C LEU A 239 -12.02 -2.71 7.86
N ALA A 240 -10.70 -2.80 7.65
CA ALA A 240 -9.76 -1.80 8.14
C ALA A 240 -9.73 -0.55 7.25
N LEU A 241 -10.00 -0.71 5.94
CA LEU A 241 -9.87 0.35 4.94
C LEU A 241 -11.22 0.82 4.37
N ARG A 242 -12.29 0.04 4.54
CA ARG A 242 -13.64 0.28 4.05
C ARG A 242 -14.66 -0.03 5.16
N GLU A 243 -15.82 0.61 5.09
CA GLU A 243 -16.93 0.33 6.00
C GLU A 243 -17.68 -0.95 5.63
N HIS A 244 -17.60 -1.32 4.35
CA HIS A 244 -18.26 -2.49 3.79
C HIS A 244 -17.30 -3.22 2.87
N PHE A 245 -17.50 -4.53 2.76
CA PHE A 245 -16.76 -5.36 1.82
C PHE A 245 -16.93 -4.86 0.38
N PHE A 246 -15.83 -4.90 -0.35
CA PHE A 246 -15.80 -4.67 -1.79
C PHE A 246 -16.92 -5.41 -2.52
N GLN A 247 -17.62 -4.69 -3.38
CA GLN A 247 -18.47 -5.28 -4.41
C GLN A 247 -18.34 -4.47 -5.70
N CYS A 248 -17.95 -5.14 -6.78
CA CYS A 248 -18.07 -4.56 -8.10
C CYS A 248 -19.56 -4.46 -8.47
N VAL A 249 -20.05 -3.22 -8.62
CA VAL A 249 -21.46 -2.93 -8.94
C VAL A 249 -21.71 -2.71 -10.43
N ALA A 250 -20.68 -2.83 -11.26
CA ALA A 250 -20.77 -2.64 -12.70
C ALA A 250 -21.64 -3.75 -13.33
N GLY A 251 -22.63 -3.36 -14.13
CA GLY A 251 -23.71 -4.22 -14.66
C GLY A 251 -24.84 -4.53 -13.66
N LYS A 252 -24.71 -4.17 -12.37
CA LYS A 252 -25.71 -4.42 -11.32
C LYS A 252 -26.44 -3.15 -10.87
N GLN A 253 -25.70 -2.07 -10.67
CA GLN A 253 -26.24 -0.74 -10.33
C GLN A 253 -25.62 0.38 -11.17
N MET A 254 -24.66 0.02 -12.01
CA MET A 254 -23.85 0.95 -12.79
C MET A 254 -23.71 0.46 -14.22
N ALA A 255 -23.80 1.38 -15.18
CA ALA A 255 -23.47 1.17 -16.59
C ALA A 255 -22.78 2.42 -17.14
N SER A 256 -22.31 2.35 -18.38
CA SER A 256 -21.63 3.43 -19.08
C SER A 256 -22.20 3.61 -20.48
N ILE A 257 -22.25 4.86 -20.93
CA ILE A 257 -22.39 5.24 -22.33
C ILE A 257 -21.02 5.74 -22.78
N LEU A 258 -20.40 5.06 -23.73
CA LEU A 258 -19.09 5.42 -24.27
C LEU A 258 -19.19 6.59 -25.26
N ALA A 259 -18.04 7.18 -25.60
CA ALA A 259 -18.01 8.37 -26.44
C ALA A 259 -18.66 8.15 -27.82
N ASP A 260 -18.56 6.95 -28.38
CA ASP A 260 -19.15 6.54 -29.67
C ASP A 260 -20.59 5.99 -29.56
N GLY A 261 -21.18 6.04 -28.37
CA GLY A 261 -22.53 5.58 -28.10
C GLY A 261 -22.64 4.13 -27.67
N ASP A 262 -21.53 3.39 -27.55
CA ASP A 262 -21.60 2.03 -27.05
C ASP A 262 -22.09 1.98 -25.59
N ILE A 263 -23.00 1.06 -25.32
CA ILE A 263 -23.53 0.77 -23.99
C ILE A 263 -22.61 -0.28 -23.36
N TYR A 264 -22.00 0.09 -22.23
CA TYR A 264 -20.91 -0.67 -21.63
C TYR A 264 -21.07 -0.84 -20.12
N VAL A 265 -20.29 -1.75 -19.54
CA VAL A 265 -20.39 -2.11 -18.11
C VAL A 265 -19.76 -1.09 -17.18
N CYS A 266 -18.60 -0.54 -17.56
CA CYS A 266 -17.87 0.48 -16.81
C CYS A 266 -16.84 1.13 -17.74
N SER A 267 -16.62 2.44 -17.63
CA SER A 267 -15.65 3.16 -18.46
C SER A 267 -14.21 2.63 -18.32
N ASN A 268 -13.86 2.08 -17.16
CA ASN A 268 -12.52 1.55 -16.86
C ASN A 268 -12.31 0.10 -17.30
N VAL A 269 -13.38 -0.63 -17.67
CA VAL A 269 -13.22 -1.99 -18.21
C VAL A 269 -12.55 -1.91 -19.59
N PRO A 270 -11.53 -2.75 -19.88
CA PRO A 270 -10.85 -2.74 -21.17
C PRO A 270 -11.86 -2.81 -22.32
N LYS A 271 -11.73 -1.89 -23.28
CA LYS A 271 -12.68 -1.76 -24.41
C LYS A 271 -12.55 -2.95 -25.36
N ILE A 272 -13.23 -4.05 -25.04
CA ILE A 272 -13.30 -5.27 -25.82
C ILE A 272 -14.65 -5.31 -26.55
N PRO A 273 -14.69 -5.47 -27.90
CA PRO A 273 -15.93 -5.45 -28.68
C PRO A 273 -16.97 -6.48 -28.20
N SER A 274 -16.55 -7.67 -27.77
CA SER A 274 -17.45 -8.72 -27.29
C SER A 274 -18.17 -8.40 -25.98
N LEU A 275 -17.74 -7.35 -25.26
CA LEU A 275 -18.37 -6.90 -24.02
C LEU A 275 -19.36 -5.75 -24.24
N VAL A 276 -19.47 -5.21 -25.47
CA VAL A 276 -20.44 -4.16 -25.81
C VAL A 276 -21.85 -4.75 -25.72
N GLN A 277 -22.74 -4.08 -24.99
CA GLN A 277 -24.09 -4.56 -24.74
C GLN A 277 -25.12 -4.03 -25.76
N GLY A 278 -24.74 -3.03 -26.53
CA GLY A 278 -25.57 -2.35 -27.53
C GLY A 278 -24.97 -0.99 -27.87
N ASN A 279 -25.64 -0.24 -28.74
CA ASN A 279 -25.26 1.14 -29.05
C ASN A 279 -26.50 2.04 -29.03
N VAL A 280 -26.42 3.20 -28.38
CA VAL A 280 -27.57 4.10 -28.16
C VAL A 280 -28.17 4.67 -29.45
N ARG A 281 -27.43 4.61 -30.58
CA ARG A 281 -27.96 5.00 -31.90
C ARG A 281 -28.87 3.95 -32.52
N LYS A 282 -28.84 2.72 -31.99
CA LYS A 282 -29.56 1.55 -32.53
C LYS A 282 -30.50 0.93 -31.50
N ASN A 283 -30.24 1.14 -30.22
CA ASN A 283 -30.88 0.45 -29.11
C ASN A 283 -31.31 1.45 -28.05
N SER A 284 -32.48 1.22 -27.44
CA SER A 284 -32.86 1.89 -26.19
C SER A 284 -31.87 1.47 -25.10
N PHE A 285 -31.30 2.46 -24.39
CA PHE A 285 -30.46 2.18 -23.23
C PHE A 285 -31.24 1.41 -22.17
N ALA A 286 -32.48 1.83 -21.90
CA ALA A 286 -33.32 1.21 -20.88
C ALA A 286 -33.58 -0.28 -21.18
N GLU A 287 -33.91 -0.63 -22.42
CA GLU A 287 -34.12 -2.02 -22.82
C GLU A 287 -32.85 -2.87 -22.69
N VAL A 288 -31.70 -2.33 -23.11
CA VAL A 288 -30.39 -2.99 -22.98
C VAL A 288 -30.03 -3.18 -21.51
N TRP A 289 -30.29 -2.19 -20.64
CA TRP A 289 -30.11 -2.36 -19.21
C TRP A 289 -31.03 -3.46 -18.66
N GLU A 290 -32.31 -3.48 -19.02
CA GLU A 290 -33.24 -4.48 -18.47
C GLU A 290 -32.91 -5.92 -18.90
N ARG A 291 -32.49 -6.11 -20.16
CA ARG A 291 -32.34 -7.45 -20.78
C ARG A 291 -30.89 -7.92 -20.96
N GLY A 292 -29.94 -6.99 -21.00
CA GLY A 292 -28.51 -7.28 -21.17
C GLY A 292 -27.78 -7.53 -19.86
N PHE A 293 -26.45 -7.37 -19.90
CA PHE A 293 -25.53 -7.44 -18.75
C PHE A 293 -25.51 -8.77 -17.97
N GLU A 294 -26.09 -9.84 -18.50
CA GLU A 294 -26.25 -11.13 -17.81
C GLU A 294 -24.91 -11.66 -17.25
N TYR A 295 -23.86 -11.62 -18.07
CA TYR A 295 -22.51 -12.02 -17.66
C TYR A 295 -22.00 -11.26 -16.41
N PHE A 296 -22.30 -9.97 -16.31
CA PHE A 296 -21.83 -9.11 -15.22
C PHE A 296 -22.67 -9.26 -13.96
N ARG A 297 -23.96 -9.56 -14.14
CA ARG A 297 -24.95 -9.77 -13.07
C ARG A 297 -24.75 -11.11 -12.36
N ASN A 298 -24.30 -12.12 -13.09
CA ASN A 298 -23.99 -13.42 -12.53
C ASN A 298 -22.50 -13.51 -12.11
N PRO A 299 -22.17 -13.47 -10.80
CA PRO A 299 -20.78 -13.63 -10.35
C PRO A 299 -20.19 -15.00 -10.70
N GLU A 300 -21.01 -16.06 -10.77
CA GLU A 300 -20.54 -17.42 -11.11
C GLU A 300 -19.95 -17.50 -12.52
N SER A 301 -20.32 -16.60 -13.44
CA SER A 301 -19.71 -16.48 -14.78
C SER A 301 -18.19 -16.31 -14.74
N ARG A 302 -17.65 -15.79 -13.63
CA ARG A 302 -16.21 -15.58 -13.41
C ARG A 302 -15.62 -16.54 -12.37
N ARG A 303 -16.35 -17.57 -11.94
CA ARG A 303 -15.85 -18.61 -11.04
C ARG A 303 -15.02 -19.65 -11.78
N LYS A 304 -13.91 -19.19 -12.38
CA LYS A 304 -13.05 -19.98 -13.27
C LYS A 304 -11.58 -19.92 -12.82
N GLY A 305 -10.77 -20.84 -13.32
CA GLY A 305 -9.34 -20.91 -12.98
C GLY A 305 -9.10 -20.91 -11.47
N LYS A 306 -8.25 -20.00 -10.98
CA LYS A 306 -7.95 -19.87 -9.54
C LYS A 306 -9.14 -19.45 -8.68
N CYS A 307 -10.20 -18.88 -9.27
CA CYS A 307 -11.40 -18.48 -8.55
C CYS A 307 -12.35 -19.66 -8.28
N ALA A 308 -12.24 -20.78 -9.03
CA ALA A 308 -13.16 -21.91 -8.94
C ALA A 308 -13.24 -22.52 -7.52
N GLY A 309 -12.07 -22.76 -6.92
CA GLY A 309 -11.90 -23.28 -5.57
C GLY A 309 -11.49 -22.23 -4.53
N CYS A 310 -11.64 -20.94 -4.82
CA CYS A 310 -11.19 -19.88 -3.91
C CYS A 310 -12.17 -19.69 -2.75
N GLU A 311 -11.67 -19.80 -1.51
CA GLU A 311 -12.46 -19.59 -0.29
C GLU A 311 -13.04 -18.16 -0.16
N PHE A 312 -12.37 -17.17 -0.76
CA PHE A 312 -12.78 -15.76 -0.72
C PHE A 312 -13.76 -15.39 -1.84
N PHE A 313 -14.10 -16.32 -2.74
CA PHE A 313 -14.99 -16.06 -3.87
C PHE A 313 -16.36 -15.47 -3.47
N PRO A 314 -17.04 -15.92 -2.37
CA PRO A 314 -18.33 -15.37 -1.99
C PRO A 314 -18.32 -13.84 -1.77
N GLN A 315 -17.22 -13.31 -1.23
CA GLN A 315 -17.03 -11.87 -1.01
C GLN A 315 -16.39 -11.19 -2.22
N CYS A 316 -15.33 -11.78 -2.79
CA CYS A 316 -14.51 -11.18 -3.85
C CYS A 316 -15.20 -11.19 -5.22
N GLN A 317 -15.94 -12.26 -5.55
CA GLN A 317 -16.63 -12.45 -6.83
C GLN A 317 -15.75 -12.26 -8.07
N ALA A 318 -14.52 -12.77 -8.01
CA ALA A 318 -13.48 -12.64 -9.02
C ALA A 318 -12.94 -11.21 -9.23
N ASP A 319 -13.08 -10.39 -8.18
CA ASP A 319 -12.52 -9.04 -8.09
C ASP A 319 -13.15 -8.05 -9.10
N SER A 320 -12.49 -6.93 -9.31
CA SER A 320 -12.91 -5.81 -10.12
C SER A 320 -12.89 -6.18 -11.60
N LEU A 321 -13.96 -5.85 -12.32
CA LEU A 321 -14.09 -6.22 -13.73
C LEU A 321 -13.02 -5.56 -14.62
N HIS A 322 -12.52 -4.38 -14.28
CA HIS A 322 -11.50 -3.70 -15.10
C HIS A 322 -10.14 -4.39 -15.05
N THR A 323 -9.89 -5.18 -14.01
CA THR A 323 -8.70 -6.02 -13.89
C THR A 323 -8.97 -7.49 -14.18
N TRP A 324 -10.14 -7.83 -14.73
CA TRP A 324 -10.42 -9.18 -15.20
C TRP A 324 -9.88 -9.36 -16.63
N ASP A 325 -9.12 -10.43 -16.87
CA ASP A 325 -8.71 -10.85 -18.20
C ASP A 325 -9.84 -11.70 -18.81
N PHE A 326 -10.65 -11.10 -19.67
CA PHE A 326 -11.80 -11.75 -20.29
C PHE A 326 -11.42 -12.82 -21.32
N GLU A 327 -10.22 -12.73 -21.91
CA GLU A 327 -9.75 -13.72 -22.88
C GLU A 327 -9.19 -14.96 -22.18
N ARG A 328 -8.41 -14.74 -21.10
CA ARG A 328 -7.77 -15.83 -20.34
C ARG A 328 -8.60 -16.31 -19.15
N GLU A 329 -9.76 -15.68 -18.92
CA GLU A 329 -10.72 -15.98 -17.85
C GLU A 329 -10.08 -16.05 -16.46
N LYS A 330 -9.23 -15.07 -16.15
CA LYS A 330 -8.52 -14.96 -14.87
C LYS A 330 -8.34 -13.50 -14.45
N PRO A 331 -8.16 -13.20 -13.16
CA PRO A 331 -7.91 -11.83 -12.75
C PRO A 331 -6.43 -11.47 -13.01
N LYS A 332 -6.18 -10.28 -13.56
CA LYS A 332 -4.85 -9.69 -13.79
C LYS A 332 -4.19 -9.22 -12.50
N PHE A 333 -5.01 -8.91 -11.50
CA PHE A 333 -4.58 -8.59 -10.15
C PHE A 333 -5.34 -9.50 -9.18
N CYS A 334 -4.64 -10.01 -8.16
CA CYS A 334 -5.29 -10.75 -7.09
C CYS A 334 -4.48 -10.60 -5.81
N MET A 335 -5.10 -10.14 -4.73
CA MET A 335 -4.42 -9.96 -3.42
C MET A 335 -3.70 -11.21 -2.92
N LEU A 336 -4.18 -12.39 -3.31
CA LEU A 336 -3.58 -13.66 -2.93
C LEU A 336 -2.18 -13.84 -3.54
N ASP A 337 -1.97 -13.32 -4.75
CA ASP A 337 -0.68 -13.38 -5.45
C ASP A 337 0.35 -12.48 -4.76
N TYR A 338 -0.09 -11.44 -4.06
CA TYR A 338 0.75 -10.54 -3.26
C TYR A 338 1.08 -11.10 -1.87
N GLY A 339 0.64 -12.32 -1.55
CA GLY A 339 0.84 -12.94 -0.24
C GLY A 339 0.07 -12.26 0.89
N LEU A 340 -0.95 -11.48 0.56
CA LEU A 340 -1.78 -10.73 1.51
C LEU A 340 -3.01 -11.53 1.94
N LYS A 341 -2.79 -12.77 2.43
CA LYS A 341 -3.79 -13.61 3.11
C LYS A 341 -3.36 -13.89 4.55
N SER A 342 -4.30 -13.86 5.50
CA SER A 342 -4.36 -14.93 6.49
C SER A 342 -5.15 -16.11 5.88
N SER A 343 -4.50 -17.25 5.68
CA SER A 343 -5.25 -18.49 5.48
C SER A 343 -5.67 -18.99 6.85
N SER A 344 -6.96 -19.26 7.05
CA SER A 344 -7.53 -19.89 8.24
C SER A 344 -7.14 -21.37 8.41
N LYS A 345 -6.06 -21.82 7.76
CA LYS A 345 -5.34 -23.06 8.08
C LYS A 345 -3.99 -22.68 8.68
N GLY A 346 -3.86 -22.92 9.98
CA GLY A 346 -2.64 -22.70 10.75
C GLY A 346 -1.42 -23.26 10.04
N SER A 347 -0.40 -22.42 9.92
CA SER A 347 0.96 -22.91 9.70
C SER A 347 1.43 -23.54 11.01
N GLU A 348 1.84 -24.81 10.97
CA GLU A 348 2.51 -25.43 12.11
C GLU A 348 3.82 -24.67 12.37
N VAL A 349 3.83 -23.89 13.45
CA VAL A 349 5.02 -23.35 14.08
C VAL A 349 5.44 -24.40 15.10
N THR A 350 6.59 -25.04 14.91
CA THR A 350 7.14 -25.98 15.89
C THR A 350 7.80 -25.17 17.02
N GLU A 351 7.11 -25.06 18.15
CA GLU A 351 7.61 -24.41 19.37
C GLU A 351 8.68 -25.28 20.03
N LEU A 352 9.92 -24.80 20.15
CA LEU A 352 11.00 -25.50 20.86
C LEU A 352 11.19 -24.87 22.25
N LYS A 353 10.80 -25.59 23.30
CA LYS A 353 11.10 -25.20 24.68
C LYS A 353 12.54 -25.63 25.01
N ALA A 354 13.40 -24.67 25.34
CA ALA A 354 14.78 -24.87 25.82
C ALA A 354 15.63 -25.84 24.98
N ALA A 355 16.03 -25.41 23.78
CA ALA A 355 16.91 -26.20 22.91
C ALA A 355 18.37 -25.76 23.02
N GLY A 356 19.29 -26.70 23.23
CA GLY A 356 20.73 -26.45 23.15
C GLY A 356 21.22 -26.33 21.70
N TYR A 357 22.35 -25.64 21.48
CA TYR A 357 22.91 -25.37 20.13
C TYR A 357 23.06 -26.61 19.23
N GLN A 358 23.45 -27.76 19.80
CA GLN A 358 23.61 -28.99 19.02
C GLN A 358 22.28 -29.54 18.48
N GLU A 359 21.18 -29.35 19.22
CA GLU A 359 19.85 -29.80 18.78
C GLU A 359 19.31 -28.92 17.65
N ILE A 360 19.55 -27.60 17.73
CA ILE A 360 19.19 -26.64 16.69
C ILE A 360 19.91 -26.96 15.38
N ILE A 361 21.22 -27.21 15.45
CA ILE A 361 22.05 -27.53 14.27
C ILE A 361 21.72 -28.91 13.67
N SER A 362 21.43 -29.91 14.51
CA SER A 362 21.07 -31.27 14.06
C SER A 362 19.76 -31.30 13.27
N ARG A 363 18.75 -30.54 13.73
CA ARG A 363 17.45 -30.44 13.05
C ARG A 363 17.54 -29.66 11.73
N TYR A 364 18.36 -28.61 11.67
CA TYR A 364 18.66 -27.90 10.42
C TYR A 364 19.32 -28.81 9.37
N LYS A 365 20.34 -29.60 9.77
CA LYS A 365 21.08 -30.48 8.86
C LYS A 365 20.28 -31.67 8.33
N LYS A 366 19.23 -32.12 9.04
CA LYS A 366 18.42 -33.31 8.65
C LYS A 366 17.35 -33.06 7.58
N GLY A 367 17.15 -31.83 7.12
CA GLY A 367 16.50 -31.53 5.83
C GLY A 367 15.05 -32.01 5.62
N LYS A 368 14.30 -32.36 6.67
CA LYS A 368 12.90 -32.83 6.55
C LYS A 368 11.85 -32.05 7.35
N GLU A 369 12.23 -31.11 8.22
CA GLU A 369 11.27 -30.22 8.88
C GLU A 369 11.48 -28.77 8.44
N LYS A 370 10.38 -28.12 8.03
CA LYS A 370 10.30 -26.71 7.63
C LYS A 370 10.39 -25.80 8.87
N ILE A 371 11.57 -25.71 9.48
CA ILE A 371 11.77 -24.80 10.62
C ILE A 371 11.99 -23.38 10.06
N LYS A 372 10.97 -22.51 10.17
CA LYS A 372 11.00 -21.13 9.66
C LYS A 372 11.47 -20.08 10.68
N ALA A 373 11.47 -20.40 11.98
CA ALA A 373 11.80 -19.48 13.06
C ALA A 373 12.27 -20.23 14.32
N LEU A 374 13.13 -19.61 15.13
CA LEU A 374 13.51 -20.08 16.48
C LEU A 374 13.09 -19.03 17.52
N GLN A 375 12.37 -19.46 18.57
CA GLN A 375 11.84 -18.62 19.66
C GLN A 375 12.53 -19.01 20.97
N VAL A 376 13.14 -18.05 21.68
CA VAL A 376 13.81 -18.26 22.97
C VAL A 376 13.05 -17.52 24.07
N LYS A 377 12.64 -18.22 25.14
CA LYS A 377 11.78 -17.64 26.19
C LYS A 377 12.61 -17.02 27.31
N ALA A 378 12.55 -15.71 27.47
CA ALA A 378 12.67 -15.06 28.78
C ALA A 378 11.34 -15.30 29.51
N GLN A 379 11.37 -15.95 30.66
CA GLN A 379 10.18 -16.57 31.23
C GLN A 379 9.08 -15.53 31.55
N SER A 380 7.93 -15.69 30.86
CA SER A 380 6.59 -15.14 31.10
C SER A 380 6.33 -13.64 30.86
N LEU A 381 5.84 -13.29 29.64
CA LEU A 381 4.62 -12.51 29.27
C LEU A 381 4.75 -11.93 27.81
N SER A 382 3.63 -11.60 27.16
CA SER A 382 3.39 -11.46 25.68
C SER A 382 3.71 -10.08 25.02
N PRO A 383 3.49 -9.81 23.69
CA PRO A 383 4.53 -9.87 22.64
C PRO A 383 4.65 -8.59 21.74
N ASP A 384 5.83 -7.97 21.68
CA ASP A 384 6.26 -7.12 20.55
C ASP A 384 7.47 -7.79 19.87
N ARG A 385 7.40 -8.11 18.57
CA ARG A 385 8.43 -8.90 17.88
C ARG A 385 9.53 -8.02 17.31
N ILE A 386 10.80 -8.33 17.61
CA ILE A 386 11.95 -7.79 16.89
C ILE A 386 12.39 -8.82 15.84
N ILE A 387 12.31 -8.43 14.58
CA ILE A 387 12.60 -9.26 13.40
C ILE A 387 13.84 -8.71 12.71
N PHE A 388 14.88 -9.53 12.58
CA PHE A 388 16.07 -9.17 11.80
C PHE A 388 15.80 -9.37 10.31
N SER A 389 16.27 -8.44 9.47
CA SER A 389 16.33 -8.68 8.03
C SER A 389 17.34 -9.79 7.72
N PRO A 390 17.15 -10.57 6.64
CA PRO A 390 18.13 -11.59 6.22
C PRO A 390 19.54 -11.04 6.00
N GLU A 391 19.66 -9.76 5.63
CA GLU A 391 20.94 -9.07 5.46
C GLU A 391 21.59 -8.73 6.80
N ALA A 392 20.83 -8.19 7.75
CA ALA A 392 21.31 -7.95 9.12
C ALA A 392 21.75 -9.25 9.78
N PHE A 393 21.00 -10.33 9.56
CA PHE A 393 21.36 -11.66 10.06
C PHE A 393 22.63 -12.22 9.41
N ARG A 394 22.79 -12.09 8.07
CA ARG A 394 24.00 -12.50 7.36
C ARG A 394 25.23 -11.73 7.85
N LYS A 395 25.10 -10.41 8.01
CA LYS A 395 26.15 -9.54 8.59
C LYS A 395 26.52 -10.01 10.00
N VAL A 396 25.55 -10.31 10.87
CA VAL A 396 25.81 -10.86 12.21
C VAL A 396 26.51 -12.24 12.16
N GLN A 397 26.16 -13.11 11.21
CA GLN A 397 26.83 -14.42 11.04
C GLN A 397 28.26 -14.31 10.50
N GLU A 398 28.54 -13.34 9.63
CA GLU A 398 29.90 -13.06 9.12
C GLU A 398 30.78 -12.44 10.21
N ILE A 399 30.19 -11.65 11.11
CA ILE A 399 30.89 -10.93 12.18
C ILE A 399 31.29 -11.85 13.35
N PHE A 400 30.38 -12.75 13.75
CA PHE A 400 30.59 -13.72 14.82
C PHE A 400 30.84 -15.10 14.20
N LEU A 401 32.09 -15.56 14.18
CA LEU A 401 32.43 -16.90 13.67
C LEU A 401 31.84 -17.98 14.59
N TRP A 402 30.62 -18.42 14.30
CA TRP A 402 29.89 -19.39 15.10
C TRP A 402 30.58 -20.77 15.07
N GLY A 403 31.34 -21.07 16.12
CA GLY A 403 31.81 -22.44 16.39
C GLY A 403 33.15 -22.84 15.76
N GLN A 404 34.04 -21.91 15.43
CA GLN A 404 35.46 -22.23 15.32
C GLN A 404 36.16 -21.76 16.60
N GLU A 405 36.92 -22.65 17.26
CA GLU A 405 37.94 -22.21 18.22
C GLU A 405 38.97 -21.39 17.43
N CYS A 406 38.85 -20.07 17.48
CA CYS A 406 39.93 -19.21 17.04
C CYS A 406 41.01 -19.25 18.15
N GLU A 407 42.16 -19.83 17.84
CA GLU A 407 43.36 -19.67 18.68
C GLU A 407 43.61 -18.17 18.89
N GLY A 408 43.45 -17.70 20.12
CA GLY A 408 43.55 -16.28 20.44
C GLY A 408 42.23 -15.58 20.73
N ASN A 409 41.29 -16.27 21.39
CA ASN A 409 40.05 -15.73 21.95
C ASN A 409 40.33 -14.69 23.08
N ARG A 410 41.03 -13.60 22.76
CA ARG A 410 41.41 -12.49 23.64
C ARG A 410 40.63 -11.21 23.32
N THR A 411 39.70 -11.26 22.38
CA THR A 411 39.03 -10.05 21.87
C THR A 411 37.52 -10.25 21.83
N GLU A 412 36.79 -9.43 22.58
CA GLU A 412 35.33 -9.34 22.49
C GLU A 412 34.96 -8.54 21.23
N ARG A 413 33.97 -9.02 20.46
CA ARG A 413 33.44 -8.31 19.30
C ARG A 413 32.06 -7.78 19.62
N ILE A 414 31.77 -6.55 19.19
CA ILE A 414 30.46 -5.90 19.39
C ILE A 414 29.91 -5.47 18.03
N ALA A 415 28.65 -5.81 17.78
CA ALA A 415 27.87 -5.28 16.67
C ALA A 415 26.73 -4.43 17.23
N CYS A 416 26.57 -3.21 16.73
CA CYS A 416 25.47 -2.33 17.11
C CYS A 416 24.32 -2.46 16.11
N LEU A 417 23.09 -2.53 16.64
CA LEU A 417 21.86 -2.59 15.87
C LEU A 417 21.18 -1.22 15.91
N THR A 418 21.27 -0.48 14.81
CA THR A 418 20.64 0.83 14.64
C THR A 418 19.48 0.74 13.67
N GLY A 419 18.36 1.40 13.94
CA GLY A 419 17.24 1.45 13.00
C GLY A 419 16.12 2.41 13.42
N ARG A 420 15.04 2.48 12.65
CA ARG A 420 13.88 3.36 12.95
C ARG A 420 12.88 2.63 13.85
N LEU A 421 12.53 3.16 15.04
CA LEU A 421 11.29 2.73 15.71
C LEU A 421 10.11 3.45 15.04
N TYR A 422 9.17 2.69 14.49
CA TYR A 422 7.85 3.22 14.17
C TYR A 422 6.80 2.35 14.86
N ARG A 423 6.26 2.87 15.97
CA ARG A 423 5.12 2.31 16.76
C ARG A 423 4.97 0.78 16.66
N ASN A 424 5.91 0.09 17.31
CA ASN A 424 5.91 -1.31 17.75
C ASN A 424 6.12 -2.47 16.76
N SER A 425 6.31 -2.31 15.45
CA SER A 425 6.84 -3.43 14.61
C SER A 425 7.28 -3.01 13.20
N GLU A 426 8.51 -2.51 13.04
CA GLU A 426 9.40 -2.83 11.90
C GLU A 426 10.76 -2.14 12.10
N ILE A 427 11.86 -2.83 11.80
CA ILE A 427 13.19 -2.22 11.70
C ILE A 427 13.89 -2.72 10.43
N SER A 428 14.27 -1.77 9.57
CA SER A 428 15.46 -1.86 8.70
C SER A 428 16.68 -1.46 9.52
N ALA A 429 17.73 -2.27 9.50
CA ALA A 429 19.00 -1.94 10.15
C ALA A 429 20.19 -2.41 9.30
N GLU A 430 20.98 -1.47 8.80
CA GLU A 430 22.39 -1.72 8.56
C GLU A 430 23.06 -1.94 9.93
N ALA A 431 23.87 -2.99 10.05
CA ALA A 431 24.67 -3.25 11.25
C ALA A 431 26.01 -2.51 11.15
N PHE A 432 26.34 -1.71 12.15
CA PHE A 432 27.65 -1.07 12.26
C PHE A 432 28.54 -1.86 13.23
N LEU A 433 29.82 -2.00 12.86
CA LEU A 433 30.80 -2.79 13.59
C LEU A 433 31.71 -1.88 14.43
N VAL A 434 31.89 -2.21 15.70
CA VAL A 434 32.93 -1.61 16.55
C VAL A 434 33.72 -2.72 17.23
N GLU A 435 34.99 -2.87 16.85
CA GLU A 435 35.90 -3.81 17.51
C GLU A 435 36.42 -3.19 18.82
N VAL A 436 36.13 -3.83 19.96
CA VAL A 436 36.61 -3.39 21.27
C VAL A 436 37.64 -4.39 21.78
N ARG A 437 38.92 -3.99 21.75
CA ARG A 437 39.99 -4.81 22.34
C ARG A 437 40.01 -4.62 23.84
N ALA A 438 39.51 -5.60 24.59
CA ALA A 438 39.73 -5.66 26.03
C ALA A 438 41.21 -5.96 26.30
N ALA A 439 41.92 -5.01 26.91
CA ALA A 439 43.22 -5.29 27.48
C ALA A 439 43.01 -5.99 28.84
N ALA A 440 43.59 -7.19 28.95
CA ALA A 440 43.84 -7.94 30.17
C ALA A 440 42.64 -8.63 30.85
N GLU A 441 42.96 -9.80 31.43
CA GLU A 441 42.09 -10.75 32.11
C GLU A 441 41.24 -10.08 33.20
N LEU A 442 39.92 -10.03 32.99
CA LEU A 442 38.97 -9.68 34.06
C LEU A 442 38.86 -10.87 35.03
N LYS A 443 39.69 -10.86 36.08
CA LYS A 443 39.35 -11.55 37.33
C LYS A 443 38.35 -10.68 38.07
N ALA A 444 37.26 -11.30 38.52
CA ALA A 444 36.03 -10.67 39.00
C ALA A 444 36.15 -9.78 40.27
N GLU A 445 37.35 -9.41 40.71
CA GLU A 445 37.58 -8.70 41.98
C GLU A 445 38.14 -7.29 41.83
N ASP A 446 38.67 -6.87 40.67
CA ASP A 446 39.22 -5.52 40.49
C ASP A 446 38.49 -4.74 39.38
N ALA A 447 37.51 -3.93 39.78
CA ALA A 447 36.89 -2.93 38.92
C ALA A 447 37.85 -1.75 38.74
N GLY A 448 38.84 -1.91 37.86
CA GLY A 448 39.81 -0.88 37.48
C GLY A 448 39.71 -0.55 35.99
N GLU A 449 39.53 0.73 35.69
CA GLU A 449 39.46 1.41 34.38
C GLU A 449 39.72 0.57 33.11
N THR A 450 38.67 0.42 32.29
CA THR A 450 38.75 -0.19 30.95
C THR A 450 39.26 0.84 29.93
N HIS A 451 40.47 0.65 29.39
CA HIS A 451 40.97 1.49 28.30
C HIS A 451 40.49 0.96 26.93
N MET A 452 39.59 1.71 26.29
CA MET A 452 39.17 1.46 24.91
C MET A 452 40.19 1.99 23.91
N LYS A 453 40.64 1.14 22.98
CA LYS A 453 41.39 1.56 21.79
C LYS A 453 40.59 1.19 20.55
N VAL A 454 39.96 2.18 19.93
CA VAL A 454 39.14 2.02 18.72
C VAL A 454 40.05 2.01 17.50
N ASN A 455 39.84 1.09 16.55
CA ASN A 455 40.61 1.03 15.31
C ASN A 455 40.23 2.23 14.40
N PRO A 456 41.16 3.16 14.09
CA PRO A 456 40.84 4.41 13.40
C PRO A 456 40.42 4.24 11.95
N GLU A 457 40.74 3.12 11.28
CA GLU A 457 40.30 2.86 9.90
C GLU A 457 38.79 2.57 9.79
N TRP A 458 38.14 2.21 10.90
CA TRP A 458 36.74 1.78 10.95
C TRP A 458 35.81 2.86 11.53
N VAL A 459 36.41 4.00 11.91
CA VAL A 459 35.68 5.19 12.33
C VAL A 459 35.98 6.25 11.28
N ASP A 460 35.06 6.43 10.34
CA ASP A 460 35.09 7.62 9.51
C ASP A 460 34.98 8.85 10.45
N GLN A 461 36.13 9.48 10.69
CA GLN A 461 36.31 10.80 11.33
C GLN A 461 36.04 10.91 12.85
N GLY A 462 36.56 9.99 13.67
CA GLY A 462 36.83 10.26 15.10
C GLY A 462 35.61 10.59 15.99
N ARG A 463 34.45 9.98 15.72
CA ARG A 463 33.21 10.19 16.48
C ARG A 463 32.93 9.04 17.45
N SER A 464 32.42 9.34 18.64
CA SER A 464 31.90 8.31 19.58
C SER A 464 30.70 7.57 18.98
N LEU A 465 30.43 6.33 19.41
CA LEU A 465 29.27 5.51 18.98
C LEU A 465 27.92 6.25 19.10
N ALA A 466 27.77 7.09 20.12
CA ALA A 466 26.60 7.95 20.32
C ALA A 466 26.41 9.01 19.21
N ALA A 467 27.49 9.41 18.52
CA ALA A 467 27.45 10.39 17.44
C ALA A 467 27.20 9.77 16.05
N CYS A 468 27.37 8.45 15.89
CA CYS A 468 26.87 7.73 14.70
C CYS A 468 25.32 7.69 14.66
N CYS A 469 24.66 7.82 15.80
CA CYS A 469 23.20 7.82 15.94
C CYS A 469 22.54 9.21 15.73
N GLN A 470 23.23 10.20 15.15
CA GLN A 470 22.72 11.57 14.95
C GLN A 470 22.17 11.87 13.54
N ARG A 471 21.74 10.86 12.77
CA ARG A 471 20.79 11.12 11.68
C ARG A 471 19.42 11.30 12.32
N GLN A 472 18.70 12.38 11.99
CA GLN A 472 17.51 12.87 12.71
C GLN A 472 16.34 11.86 12.87
N ASP A 473 16.42 10.67 12.27
CA ASP A 473 15.36 9.67 12.25
C ASP A 473 15.77 8.27 12.76
N GLU A 474 17.02 8.02 13.15
CA GLU A 474 17.48 6.68 13.55
C GLU A 474 17.64 6.57 15.08
N ILE A 475 17.27 5.42 15.64
CA ILE A 475 17.46 5.11 17.06
C ILE A 475 18.28 3.82 17.24
N LEU A 476 18.99 3.73 18.36
CA LEU A 476 19.69 2.50 18.74
C LEU A 476 18.69 1.51 19.34
N LEU A 477 18.67 0.28 18.82
CA LEU A 477 17.69 -0.74 19.17
C LEU A 477 18.28 -1.78 20.13
N GLY A 478 19.57 -2.06 19.96
CA GLY A 478 20.27 -3.05 20.75
C GLY A 478 21.68 -3.31 20.27
N PHE A 479 22.34 -4.28 20.90
CA PHE A 479 23.69 -4.70 20.53
C PHE A 479 23.86 -6.21 20.71
N ILE A 480 24.80 -6.76 19.96
CA ILE A 480 25.20 -8.16 20.03
C ILE A 480 26.69 -8.17 20.39
N HIS A 481 27.09 -8.94 21.40
CA HIS A 481 28.49 -9.14 21.71
C HIS A 481 28.80 -10.60 22.07
N SER A 482 30.07 -10.97 21.96
CA SER A 482 30.52 -12.35 22.20
C SER A 482 31.48 -12.43 23.37
N HIS A 483 31.29 -13.42 24.25
CA HIS A 483 32.32 -13.81 25.22
C HIS A 483 33.20 -14.92 24.64
N PRO A 484 34.52 -14.68 24.52
CA PRO A 484 35.45 -15.68 24.01
C PRO A 484 35.79 -16.79 25.03
N GLY A 485 35.42 -16.63 26.31
CA GLY A 485 35.71 -17.60 27.37
C GLY A 485 34.58 -18.60 27.69
N ASN A 486 34.89 -19.61 28.51
CA ASN A 486 33.91 -20.58 29.03
C ASN A 486 33.04 -19.99 30.17
N LEU A 487 32.65 -18.72 30.03
CA LEU A 487 31.89 -17.95 31.03
C LEU A 487 30.40 -18.29 30.92
N SER A 488 29.71 -18.44 32.05
CA SER A 488 28.26 -18.65 32.06
C SER A 488 27.54 -17.42 31.48
N VAL A 489 26.46 -17.64 30.75
CA VAL A 489 25.62 -16.55 30.23
C VAL A 489 24.81 -15.96 31.39
N ALA A 490 25.41 -15.03 32.11
CA ALA A 490 24.79 -14.27 33.17
C ALA A 490 25.36 -12.85 33.09
N MET A 491 24.49 -11.84 33.24
CA MET A 491 24.96 -10.45 33.30
C MET A 491 25.77 -10.27 34.59
N SER A 492 27.10 -10.35 34.48
CA SER A 492 27.97 -10.14 35.63
C SER A 492 27.94 -8.68 36.06
N LEU A 493 28.31 -8.40 37.31
CA LEU A 493 28.44 -7.01 37.77
C LEU A 493 29.45 -6.22 36.90
N GLY A 494 30.44 -6.92 36.32
CA GLY A 494 31.39 -6.38 35.35
C GLY A 494 30.72 -5.98 34.03
N ASP A 495 29.89 -6.85 33.45
CA ASP A 495 29.14 -6.55 32.21
C ASP A 495 28.19 -5.37 32.41
N TYR A 496 27.55 -5.31 33.59
CA TYR A 496 26.70 -4.19 33.99
C TYR A 496 27.46 -2.86 34.00
N GLN A 497 28.65 -2.81 34.62
CA GLN A 497 29.46 -1.59 34.68
C GLN A 497 30.06 -1.24 33.31
N TRP A 498 30.43 -2.24 32.52
CA TRP A 498 30.99 -2.05 31.19
C TRP A 498 29.96 -1.49 30.20
N HIS A 499 28.73 -2.03 30.15
CA HIS A 499 27.62 -1.46 29.36
C HIS A 499 27.21 -0.07 29.83
N LYS A 500 27.28 0.20 31.14
CA LYS A 500 27.02 1.53 31.72
C LYS A 500 28.09 2.55 31.34
N ASN A 501 29.36 2.16 31.23
CA ASN A 501 30.45 3.07 30.85
C ASN A 501 30.50 3.36 29.34
N LEU A 502 30.02 2.42 28.52
CA LEU A 502 29.89 2.62 27.06
C LEU A 502 28.84 3.69 26.70
N TYR A 503 27.87 3.99 27.58
CA TYR A 503 26.76 4.91 27.28
C TYR A 503 26.33 5.78 28.49
N PHE A 504 26.31 7.10 28.30
CA PHE A 504 25.93 8.09 29.33
C PHE A 504 24.41 8.19 29.59
N THR A 505 23.57 7.61 28.74
CA THR A 505 22.10 7.59 28.88
C THR A 505 21.58 6.19 29.23
N ASP A 506 20.33 6.11 29.69
CA ASP A 506 19.75 4.96 30.38
C ASP A 506 19.75 3.65 29.54
N TRP A 507 20.86 2.91 29.57
CA TRP A 507 21.07 1.67 28.80
C TRP A 507 20.06 0.56 29.13
N ARG A 508 19.30 0.71 30.23
CA ARG A 508 18.17 -0.13 30.64
C ARG A 508 16.98 -0.07 29.66
N MET A 509 17.11 0.64 28.53
CA MET A 509 16.08 0.73 27.49
C MET A 509 16.41 -0.13 26.24
N ALA A 510 17.58 -0.78 26.17
CA ALA A 510 18.05 -1.48 24.97
C ALA A 510 17.94 -3.03 25.05
N LEU A 511 17.91 -3.69 23.89
CA LEU A 511 18.04 -5.14 23.74
C LEU A 511 19.51 -5.55 23.68
N SER A 512 19.94 -6.49 24.52
CA SER A 512 21.30 -7.06 24.50
C SER A 512 21.25 -8.55 24.18
N VAL A 513 22.06 -9.01 23.23
CA VAL A 513 22.20 -10.43 22.90
C VAL A 513 23.64 -10.87 23.12
N ILE A 514 23.81 -11.88 23.97
CA ILE A 514 25.10 -12.47 24.31
C ILE A 514 25.23 -13.83 23.64
N ILE A 515 26.32 -13.98 22.90
CA ILE A 515 26.66 -15.25 22.25
C ILE A 515 27.88 -15.83 22.97
N ASN A 516 27.78 -17.09 23.43
CA ASN A 516 28.94 -17.84 23.92
C ASN A 516 29.26 -19.01 22.96
N PRO A 517 30.22 -18.82 22.04
CA PRO A 517 30.63 -19.88 21.11
C PRO A 517 31.25 -21.09 21.82
N GLY A 518 31.99 -20.87 22.93
CA GLY A 518 32.69 -21.92 23.67
C GLY A 518 31.75 -22.88 24.40
N LYS A 519 30.67 -22.36 25.00
CA LYS A 519 29.61 -23.18 25.63
C LYS A 519 28.52 -23.60 24.67
N LYS A 520 28.49 -23.02 23.47
CA LYS A 520 27.43 -23.22 22.48
C LYS A 520 26.06 -22.82 23.06
N GLU A 521 26.01 -21.63 23.65
CA GLU A 521 24.83 -21.06 24.30
C GLU A 521 24.57 -19.64 23.78
N ILE A 522 23.31 -19.21 23.85
CA ILE A 522 22.87 -17.85 23.51
C ILE A 522 21.93 -17.38 24.63
N ALA A 523 22.10 -16.15 25.09
CA ALA A 523 21.07 -15.49 25.89
C ALA A 523 20.78 -14.09 25.36
N ALA A 524 19.58 -13.61 25.67
CA ALA A 524 19.16 -12.25 25.40
C ALA A 524 18.60 -11.64 26.67
N TYR A 525 18.89 -10.35 26.87
CA TYR A 525 18.44 -9.57 28.00
C TYR A 525 17.87 -8.26 27.49
N THR A 526 16.80 -7.81 28.14
CA THR A 526 16.16 -6.52 27.87
C THR A 526 16.02 -5.77 29.18
N GLY A 527 16.14 -4.44 29.15
CA GLY A 527 15.82 -3.63 30.32
C GLY A 527 14.33 -3.28 30.43
N PRO A 528 13.88 -2.56 31.48
CA PRO A 528 12.48 -2.48 31.88
C PRO A 528 11.50 -1.99 30.82
N ALA A 529 11.93 -1.13 29.89
CA ALA A 529 11.09 -0.65 28.79
C ALA A 529 11.04 -1.61 27.58
N ALA A 530 11.98 -2.56 27.51
CA ALA A 530 12.05 -3.62 26.51
C ALA A 530 11.61 -4.98 27.07
N ASN A 531 11.04 -5.01 28.29
CA ASN A 531 10.43 -6.18 28.94
C ASN A 531 9.27 -6.81 28.14
N HIS A 532 8.85 -6.16 27.05
CA HIS A 532 7.73 -6.56 26.21
C HIS A 532 8.17 -7.06 24.83
N SER A 533 9.48 -7.22 24.58
CA SER A 533 10.03 -7.56 23.27
C SER A 533 10.40 -9.05 23.15
N GLU A 534 9.86 -9.74 22.15
CA GLU A 534 10.23 -11.11 21.74
C GLU A 534 11.24 -11.08 20.58
N LEU A 535 12.32 -11.87 20.69
CA LEU A 535 13.29 -12.06 19.62
C LEU A 535 12.93 -13.31 18.79
N THR A 536 12.75 -13.14 17.48
CA THR A 536 12.53 -14.27 16.56
C THR A 536 13.63 -14.31 15.50
N LEU A 537 14.45 -15.37 15.52
CA LEU A 537 15.50 -15.59 14.52
C LEU A 537 14.95 -16.45 13.37
N LEU A 538 15.00 -15.93 12.14
CA LEU A 538 14.53 -16.63 10.96
C LEU A 538 15.69 -17.34 10.25
N PHE A 539 15.47 -18.58 9.83
CA PHE A 539 16.43 -19.34 9.04
C PHE A 539 15.85 -19.60 7.65
N GLY A 540 16.56 -19.16 6.61
CA GLY A 540 16.19 -19.38 5.21
C GLY A 540 16.60 -20.77 4.72
N ILE A 541 15.76 -21.37 3.87
CA ILE A 541 16.15 -22.55 3.06
C ILE A 541 16.84 -22.04 1.81
N GLU A 542 18.05 -22.52 1.53
CA GLU A 542 18.71 -22.32 0.25
C GLU A 542 17.94 -23.04 -0.87
N ARG A 543 17.42 -22.27 -1.82
CA ARG A 543 17.28 -22.69 -3.21
C ARG A 543 17.96 -21.65 -4.08
N LYS A 544 18.79 -22.12 -5.01
CA LYS A 544 19.55 -21.27 -5.94
C LYS A 544 18.66 -20.16 -6.51
N ASN A 545 19.02 -18.93 -6.12
CA ASN A 545 18.68 -17.64 -6.71
C ASN A 545 17.32 -16.99 -6.46
N ASP A 546 16.58 -17.29 -5.39
CA ASP A 546 15.64 -16.32 -4.77
C ASP A 546 15.08 -16.89 -3.45
N ILE A 547 15.02 -16.08 -2.39
CA ILE A 547 14.49 -16.49 -1.08
C ILE A 547 13.22 -15.70 -0.75
N THR A 548 12.08 -16.41 -0.73
CA THR A 548 10.78 -15.90 -0.25
C THR A 548 10.59 -16.24 1.23
N VAL A 549 10.37 -15.23 2.08
CA VAL A 549 10.11 -15.41 3.53
C VAL A 549 8.64 -15.10 3.82
N GLN A 550 7.94 -16.05 4.45
CA GLN A 550 6.54 -15.94 4.89
C GLN A 550 6.49 -15.63 6.39
N PHE A 551 5.86 -14.52 6.76
CA PHE A 551 5.52 -14.18 8.14
C PHE A 551 4.06 -14.52 8.43
N VAL A 552 3.80 -15.15 9.57
CA VAL A 552 2.44 -15.41 10.09
C VAL A 552 2.34 -14.76 11.46
N GLN A 553 1.36 -13.86 11.63
CA GLN A 553 1.01 -13.27 12.92
C GLN A 553 -0.31 -13.89 13.38
N LYS A 554 -0.39 -14.20 14.67
CA LYS A 554 -1.60 -14.66 15.36
C LYS A 554 -2.34 -13.46 15.91
#